data_AF-A0A1Y1L3N8-F1
#
_entry.id   AF-A0A1Y1L3N8-F1
#
_cell.length_a   1.000
_cell.length_b   1.000
_cell.length_c   1.000
_cell.angle_alpha   90.00
_cell.angle_beta   90.00
_cell.angle_gamma   90.00
#
_symmetry.space_group_name_H-M   'P 1'
#
loop_
_entity.id
_entity.type
_entity.pdbx_description
1 polymer ?
#
loop_
_entity_poly.entity_id
_entity_poly.type
_entity_poly.pdbx_seq_one_letter_code
_entity_poly.pdbx_strand_id
1 'polypeptide(L)'
;FLIKIKSFIAQLQNDCDTLEFYKYFVHTYESRTQLWAYCFRKHIGLNTNMHLESLHKVIKHVYLEGKKCQRLDKTINTLMDLVRDKMFDRFIKFFKHKSSNKIQKIRF
;
A
#
# COMPACT_ATOMS: atom_id res chain seq x y z
N PHE A 1 -21.61 -2.67 -8.29
CA PHE A 1 -20.88 -2.03 -7.17
C PHE A 1 -21.73 -0.97 -6.50
N LEU A 2 -22.13 0.11 -7.19
CA LEU A 2 -22.89 1.22 -6.59
C LEU A 2 -24.25 0.82 -5.96
N ILE A 3 -24.94 -0.16 -6.53
CA ILE A 3 -26.19 -0.68 -5.92
C ILE A 3 -25.89 -1.37 -4.58
N LYS A 4 -24.82 -2.18 -4.53
CA LYS A 4 -24.40 -2.88 -3.32
C LYS A 4 -23.93 -1.92 -2.22
N ILE A 5 -23.22 -0.84 -2.59
CA ILE A 5 -22.75 0.14 -1.59
C ILE A 5 -23.90 0.93 -0.97
N LYS A 6 -24.93 1.30 -1.75
CA LYS A 6 -26.13 1.94 -1.23
C LYS A 6 -26.88 1.05 -0.24
N SER A 7 -27.03 -0.24 -0.57
CA SER A 7 -27.66 -1.21 0.34
C SER A 7 -26.86 -1.39 1.63
N PHE A 8 -25.52 -1.39 1.54
CA PHE A 8 -24.64 -1.49 2.71
C PHE A 8 -24.74 -0.26 3.61
N ILE A 9 -24.73 0.94 3.04
CA ILE A 9 -24.89 2.19 3.78
C ILE A 9 -26.24 2.23 4.51
N ALA A 10 -27.32 1.77 3.86
CA ALA A 10 -28.63 1.66 4.50
C ALA A 10 -28.64 0.65 5.66
N GLN A 11 -27.93 -0.46 5.56
CA GLN A 11 -27.79 -1.41 6.66
C GLN A 11 -27.05 -0.77 7.85
N LEU A 12 -25.95 -0.05 7.60
CA LEU A 12 -25.21 0.64 8.66
C LEU A 12 -26.01 1.77 9.32
N GLN A 13 -26.87 2.45 8.56
CA GLN A 13 -27.71 3.51 9.09
C GLN A 13 -28.81 2.96 10.02
N ASN A 14 -29.32 1.77 9.71
CA ASN A 14 -30.45 1.15 10.43
C ASN A 14 -30.02 0.32 11.64
N ASP A 15 -28.71 0.17 11.87
CA ASP A 15 -28.15 -0.55 13.02
C ASP A 15 -27.48 0.45 13.98
N CYS A 16 -28.02 0.52 15.20
CA CYS A 16 -27.58 1.45 16.24
C CYS A 16 -26.10 1.25 16.59
N ASP A 17 -25.62 0.00 16.60
CA ASP A 17 -24.23 -0.34 16.96
C ASP A 17 -23.23 0.16 15.91
N THR A 18 -23.70 0.41 14.67
CA THR A 18 -22.85 0.81 13.55
C THR A 18 -23.01 2.28 13.14
N LEU A 19 -23.84 3.05 13.84
CA LEU A 19 -24.19 4.42 13.46
C LEU A 19 -22.97 5.37 13.41
N GLU A 20 -22.00 5.21 14.32
CA GLU A 20 -20.76 6.00 14.27
C GLU A 20 -19.91 5.66 13.05
N PHE A 21 -19.80 4.37 12.73
CA PHE A 21 -19.09 3.92 11.54
C PHE A 21 -19.81 4.39 10.27
N TYR A 22 -21.14 4.37 10.22
CA TYR A 22 -21.94 4.94 9.13
C TYR A 22 -21.54 6.41 8.89
N LYS A 23 -21.55 7.25 9.93
CA LYS A 23 -21.19 8.68 9.83
C LYS A 23 -19.78 8.86 9.26
N TYR A 24 -18.82 8.11 9.80
CA TYR A 24 -17.44 8.12 9.32
C TYR A 24 -17.33 7.67 7.85
N PHE A 25 -18.00 6.58 7.49
CA PHE A 25 -17.91 5.96 6.17
C PHE A 25 -18.52 6.85 5.09
N VAL A 26 -19.70 7.42 5.33
CA VAL A 26 -20.36 8.36 4.42
C VAL A 26 -19.50 9.61 4.23
N HIS A 27 -19.02 10.21 5.32
CA HIS A 27 -18.19 11.41 5.26
C HIS A 27 -16.86 11.17 4.51
N THR A 28 -16.21 10.03 4.76
CA THR A 28 -14.82 9.80 4.32
C THR A 28 -14.72 9.07 2.99
N TYR A 29 -15.60 8.10 2.73
CA TYR A 29 -15.44 7.12 1.65
C TYR A 29 -16.52 7.15 0.58
N GLU A 30 -17.77 7.50 0.88
CA GLU A 30 -18.87 7.43 -0.10
C GLU A 30 -18.61 8.28 -1.35
N SER A 31 -18.19 9.54 -1.16
CA SER A 31 -17.89 10.47 -2.26
C SER A 31 -16.64 10.10 -3.07
N ARG A 32 -15.78 9.22 -2.53
CA ARG A 32 -14.46 8.90 -3.06
C ARG A 32 -14.35 7.49 -3.63
N THR A 33 -15.47 6.85 -3.96
CA THR A 33 -15.52 5.47 -4.48
C THR A 33 -14.56 5.22 -5.64
N GLN A 34 -14.34 6.20 -6.51
CA GLN A 34 -13.38 6.09 -7.61
C GLN A 34 -11.91 5.87 -7.17
N LEU A 35 -11.53 6.32 -5.97
CA LEU A 35 -10.16 6.24 -5.46
C LEU A 35 -9.85 4.90 -4.77
N TRP A 36 -10.83 4.34 -4.06
CA TRP A 36 -10.62 3.15 -3.23
C TRP A 36 -11.26 1.89 -3.79
N ALA A 37 -12.37 1.99 -4.51
CA ALA A 37 -13.07 0.81 -4.99
C ALA A 37 -12.31 0.14 -6.14
N TYR A 38 -12.07 -1.16 -6.00
CA TYR A 38 -11.28 -1.93 -6.95
C TYR A 38 -11.83 -1.86 -8.38
N CYS A 39 -13.16 -1.88 -8.57
CA CYS A 39 -13.78 -1.83 -9.90
C CYS A 39 -13.56 -0.51 -10.65
N PHE A 40 -13.20 0.57 -9.94
CA PHE A 40 -12.89 1.87 -10.55
C PHE A 40 -11.39 2.10 -10.74
N ARG A 41 -10.53 1.27 -10.13
CA ARG A 41 -9.07 1.26 -10.37
C ARG A 41 -8.73 0.58 -11.69
N LYS A 42 -9.29 1.07 -12.79
CA LYS A 42 -8.92 0.64 -14.15
C LYS A 42 -7.54 1.25 -14.44
N HIS A 43 -6.64 0.47 -15.03
CA HIS A 43 -5.25 0.85 -15.42
C HIS A 43 -4.15 0.75 -14.36
N ILE A 44 -4.45 0.48 -13.09
CA ILE A 44 -3.42 0.12 -12.11
C ILE A 44 -3.23 -1.39 -12.19
N GLY A 45 -2.46 -1.89 -13.17
CA GLY A 45 -2.07 -3.31 -13.27
C GLY A 45 -1.18 -3.79 -12.10
N LEU A 46 -1.23 -3.11 -10.96
CA LEU A 46 -0.39 -3.30 -9.79
C LEU A 46 -1.29 -3.28 -8.55
N ASN A 47 -1.44 -4.43 -7.90
CA ASN A 47 -1.97 -4.47 -6.55
C ASN A 47 -0.90 -3.89 -5.60
N THR A 48 -0.91 -2.57 -5.40
CA THR A 48 0.05 -1.87 -4.55
C THR A 48 0.03 -2.35 -3.11
N ASN A 49 -1.08 -2.93 -2.65
CA ASN A 49 -1.18 -3.53 -1.32
C ASN A 49 -0.14 -4.65 -1.14
N MET A 50 0.08 -5.48 -2.17
CA MET A 50 1.09 -6.55 -2.11
C MET A 50 2.50 -5.99 -1.93
N HIS A 51 2.82 -4.89 -2.62
CA HIS A 51 4.12 -4.24 -2.49
C HIS A 51 4.29 -3.58 -1.12
N LEU A 52 3.24 -2.95 -0.60
CA LEU A 52 3.25 -2.34 0.73
C LEU A 52 3.39 -3.40 1.84
N GLU A 53 2.63 -4.50 1.75
CA GLU A 53 2.73 -5.63 2.69
C GLU A 53 4.12 -6.28 2.64
N SER A 54 4.68 -6.45 1.45
CA SER A 54 6.05 -6.96 1.29
C SER A 54 7.09 -6.03 1.93
N LEU A 55 6.98 -4.73 1.70
CA LEU A 55 7.83 -3.72 2.34
C LEU A 55 7.70 -3.75 3.86
N HIS A 56 6.46 -3.80 4.37
CA HIS A 56 6.19 -3.88 5.79
C HIS A 56 6.78 -5.14 6.43
N LYS A 57 6.69 -6.30 5.77
CA LYS A 57 7.34 -7.54 6.22
C LYS A 57 8.86 -7.40 6.31
N VAL A 58 9.50 -6.75 5.33
CA VAL A 58 10.94 -6.48 5.35
C VAL A 58 11.30 -5.61 6.55
N ILE A 59 10.60 -4.50 6.76
CA ILE A 59 10.84 -3.61 7.92
C ILE A 59 10.68 -4.39 9.22
N LYS A 60 9.56 -5.10 9.38
CA LYS A 60 9.24 -5.83 10.60
C LYS A 60 10.24 -6.95 10.89
N HIS A 61 10.55 -7.81 9.93
CA HIS A 61 11.29 -9.04 10.20
C HIS A 61 12.80 -8.92 9.96
N VAL A 62 13.23 -8.08 9.02
CA VAL A 62 14.66 -7.92 8.70
C VAL A 62 15.29 -6.86 9.59
N TYR A 63 14.66 -5.69 9.72
CA TYR A 63 15.26 -4.56 10.45
C TYR A 63 14.83 -4.47 11.92
N LEU A 64 13.61 -4.91 12.26
CA LEU A 64 13.08 -4.86 13.63
C LEU A 64 13.03 -6.24 14.32
N GLU A 65 13.60 -7.28 13.70
CA GLU A 65 13.68 -8.65 14.28
C GLU A 65 12.32 -9.23 14.70
N GLY A 66 11.24 -8.83 14.04
CA GLY A 66 9.86 -9.22 14.38
C GLY A 66 9.27 -8.50 15.59
N LYS A 67 10.03 -7.63 16.27
CA LYS A 67 9.61 -6.92 17.48
C LYS A 67 8.77 -5.70 17.13
N LYS A 68 7.77 -5.41 17.98
CA LYS A 68 6.96 -4.19 17.85
C LYS A 68 7.77 -2.99 18.34
N CYS A 69 8.22 -2.13 17.43
CA CYS A 69 8.88 -0.88 17.79
C CYS A 69 7.83 0.16 18.23
N GLN A 70 7.80 0.51 19.53
CA GLN A 70 6.92 1.55 20.07
C GLN A 70 7.54 2.96 19.97
N ARG A 71 8.82 3.04 19.63
CA ARG A 71 9.60 4.28 19.60
C ARG A 71 9.73 4.82 18.18
N LEU A 72 9.25 6.03 17.97
CA LEU A 72 9.25 6.67 16.65
C LEU A 72 10.68 6.89 16.12
N ASP A 73 11.59 7.36 16.97
CA ASP A 73 12.98 7.63 16.61
C ASP A 73 13.70 6.39 16.07
N LYS A 74 13.51 5.24 16.71
CA LYS A 74 14.05 3.96 16.24
C LYS A 74 13.49 3.56 14.89
N THR A 75 12.18 3.73 14.70
CA THR A 75 11.52 3.42 13.42
C THR A 75 12.03 4.32 12.29
N ILE A 76 12.28 5.60 12.56
CA ILE A 76 12.88 6.53 11.59
C ILE A 76 14.27 6.06 11.19
N ASN A 77 15.13 5.74 12.17
CA ASN A 77 16.48 5.24 11.88
C ASN A 77 16.45 3.96 11.03
N THR A 78 15.61 3.00 11.39
CA THR A 78 15.38 1.78 10.59
C THR A 78 14.95 2.09 9.15
N LEU A 79 14.07 3.07 8.96
CA LEU A 79 13.64 3.47 7.61
C LEU A 79 14.79 4.08 6.82
N MET A 80 15.64 4.89 7.46
CA MET A 80 16.84 5.47 6.83
C MET A 80 17.84 4.38 6.42
N ASP A 81 18.05 3.37 7.26
CA ASP A 81 18.88 2.21 6.93
C ASP A 81 18.32 1.43 5.74
N LEU A 82 17.01 1.16 5.74
CA LEU A 82 16.33 0.52 4.61
C LEU A 82 16.51 1.31 3.31
N VAL A 83 16.36 2.63 3.35
CA VAL A 83 16.54 3.48 2.17
C VAL A 83 17.99 3.41 1.67
N ARG A 84 18.97 3.44 2.57
CA ARG A 84 20.40 3.28 2.24
C ARG A 84 20.66 1.95 1.52
N ASP A 85 20.16 0.85 2.06
CA ASP A 85 20.34 -0.48 1.47
C ASP A 85 19.70 -0.58 0.09
N LYS A 86 18.48 -0.02 -0.07
CA LYS A 86 17.80 0.00 -1.38
C LYS A 86 18.52 0.84 -2.42
N MET A 87 19.14 1.96 -2.00
CA MET A 87 20.00 2.74 -2.89
C MET A 87 21.24 1.93 -3.29
N PHE A 88 21.87 1.23 -2.36
CA PHE A 88 23.03 0.40 -2.64
C PHE A 88 22.70 -0.78 -3.57
N ASP A 89 21.59 -1.48 -3.33
CA ASP A 89 21.04 -2.51 -4.23
C ASP A 89 20.86 -1.98 -5.66
N ARG A 90 20.36 -0.75 -5.79
CA ARG A 90 20.17 -0.09 -7.08
C ARG A 90 21.50 0.24 -7.74
N PHE A 91 22.48 0.75 -6.99
CA PHE A 91 23.84 0.97 -7.49
C PHE A 91 24.46 -0.34 -7.96
N ILE A 92 24.40 -1.41 -7.16
CA ILE A 92 24.89 -2.73 -7.56
C ILE A 92 24.26 -3.17 -8.88
N LYS A 93 22.93 -3.06 -9.03
CA LYS A 93 22.24 -3.45 -10.26
C LYS A 93 22.67 -2.60 -11.46
N PHE A 94 22.88 -1.31 -11.24
CA PHE A 94 23.34 -0.38 -12.27
C PHE A 94 24.77 -0.73 -12.74
N PHE A 95 25.70 -0.94 -11.81
CA PHE A 95 27.09 -1.27 -12.13
C PHE A 95 27.28 -2.69 -12.65
N LYS A 96 26.46 -3.67 -12.21
CA LYS A 96 26.52 -5.05 -12.70
C LYS A 96 26.04 -5.22 -14.14
N HIS A 97 25.51 -4.18 -14.79
CA HIS A 97 25.12 -4.14 -16.21
C HIS A 97 24.47 -5.44 -16.75
N LYS A 98 23.56 -6.06 -16.00
CA LYS A 98 22.54 -6.91 -16.63
C LYS A 98 21.53 -5.94 -17.22
N SER A 99 21.73 -5.57 -18.48
CA SER A 99 20.67 -4.97 -19.28
C SER A 99 19.42 -5.83 -19.08
N SER A 100 18.41 -5.28 -18.40
CA SER A 100 17.15 -6.00 -18.22
C SER A 100 16.61 -6.31 -19.61
N ASN A 101 16.09 -7.52 -19.84
CA ASN A 101 15.48 -7.91 -21.12
C ASN A 101 14.43 -6.87 -21.62
N LYS A 102 13.86 -6.06 -20.71
CA LYS A 102 12.98 -4.93 -21.05
C LYS A 102 13.66 -3.76 -21.75
N ILE A 103 14.93 -3.46 -21.45
CA ILE A 103 15.70 -2.37 -22.08
C ILE A 103 16.22 -2.81 -23.46
N GLN A 104 16.58 -4.08 -23.63
CA GLN A 104 16.97 -4.62 -24.95
C GLN A 104 15.81 -4.60 -25.96
N LYS A 105 14.56 -4.80 -25.49
CA LYS A 105 13.36 -4.78 -26.35
C LYS A 105 12.91 -3.40 -26.83
N ILE A 106 13.53 -2.31 -26.36
CA ILE A 106 13.20 -0.92 -26.77
C ILE A 106 14.16 -0.42 -27.88
N ARG A 107 15.16 -1.23 -28.26
CA ARG A 107 16.16 -0.87 -29.30
C ARG A 107 15.91 -1.50 -30.68
N PHE A 108 14.68 -1.82 -31.03
CA PHE A 108 14.27 -2.12 -32.40
C PHE A 108 12.94 -1.43 -32.72
#